data_AF-A0A0N8WLU1-F1
#
_entry.id   AF-A0A0N8WLU1-F1
#
_cell.length_a   1.000
_cell.length_b   1.000
_cell.length_c   1.000
_cell.angle_alpha   90.00
_cell.angle_beta   90.00
_cell.angle_gamma   90.00
#
_symmetry.space_group_name_H-M   'P 1'
#
loop_
_entity.id
_entity.type
_entity.pdbx_description
1 polymer ?
#
loop_
_entity_poly.entity_id
_entity_poly.type
_entity_poly.pdbx_seq_one_letter_code
_entity_poly.pdbx_strand_id
1 'polypeptide(L)'
;MNETRPYWPSGLPKELRYELGEQPLYGYLRHRGEREENEPAYIFYNKVITWGTLLDHVHRFARYLREKGVEKGKVAPSELIEWAKVHMAAFKYPRYIEFIDELPATPSGKVLRKLLPRE
;
A
#
# COMPACT_ATOMS: atom_id res chain seq x y z
N MET A 1 -38.17 -0.70 10.19
CA MET A 1 -36.82 -1.32 10.13
C MET A 1 -36.21 -0.94 8.79
N ASN A 2 -35.34 0.09 8.76
CA ASN A 2 -34.69 0.52 7.52
C ASN A 2 -33.32 -0.16 7.43
N GLU A 3 -33.26 -1.27 6.70
CA GLU A 3 -32.01 -1.89 6.26
C GLU A 3 -31.40 -1.04 5.13
N THR A 4 -30.41 -0.22 5.45
CA THR A 4 -29.61 0.50 4.46
C THR A 4 -28.75 -0.50 3.69
N ARG A 5 -29.28 -1.03 2.59
CA ARG A 5 -28.50 -1.82 1.63
C ARG A 5 -27.37 -0.93 1.07
N PRO A 6 -26.10 -1.33 1.16
CA PRO A 6 -25.02 -0.57 0.53
C PRO A 6 -25.25 -0.53 -0.98
N TYR A 7 -25.40 0.66 -1.54
CA TYR A 7 -25.52 0.87 -2.98
C TYR A 7 -24.20 0.47 -3.65
N TRP A 8 -24.22 -0.62 -4.41
CA TRP A 8 -23.11 -1.01 -5.28
C TRP A 8 -23.54 -0.73 -6.73
N PRO A 9 -22.76 0.05 -7.51
CA PRO A 9 -23.11 0.34 -8.89
C PRO A 9 -23.35 -0.94 -9.71
N SER A 10 -24.50 -1.01 -10.38
CA SER A 10 -24.83 -2.11 -11.29
C SER A 10 -23.85 -2.10 -12.47
N GLY A 11 -22.91 -3.04 -12.50
CA GLY A 11 -21.87 -3.12 -13.53
C GLY A 11 -20.44 -3.25 -12.97
N LEU A 12 -20.22 -2.89 -11.70
CA LEU A 12 -18.93 -3.16 -11.07
C LEU A 12 -18.86 -4.60 -10.54
N PRO A 13 -17.77 -5.34 -10.80
CA PRO A 13 -17.55 -6.65 -10.24
C PRO A 13 -17.70 -6.64 -8.71
N LYS A 14 -18.40 -7.64 -8.16
CA LYS A 14 -18.52 -7.83 -6.71
C LYS A 14 -17.27 -8.45 -6.09
N GLU A 15 -16.41 -9.00 -6.93
CA GLU A 15 -15.15 -9.63 -6.57
C GLU A 15 -14.03 -8.94 -7.33
N LEU A 16 -12.93 -8.65 -6.63
CA LEU A 16 -11.77 -8.01 -7.22
C LEU A 16 -10.96 -9.07 -7.99
N ARG A 17 -10.89 -8.91 -9.32
CA ARG A 17 -10.08 -9.78 -10.18
C ARG A 17 -8.85 -9.03 -10.62
N TYR A 18 -7.71 -9.54 -10.18
CA TYR A 18 -6.39 -9.01 -10.41
C TYR A 18 -5.81 -9.61 -11.70
N GLU A 19 -5.42 -8.78 -12.68
CA GLU A 19 -4.90 -9.25 -13.99
C GLU A 19 -3.73 -10.23 -13.86
N LEU A 20 -2.86 -10.01 -12.89
CA LEU A 20 -1.67 -10.83 -12.62
C LEU A 20 -1.79 -11.64 -11.32
N GLY A 21 -2.99 -11.80 -10.78
CA GLY A 21 -3.23 -12.43 -9.47
C GLY A 21 -2.84 -11.56 -8.28
N GLU A 22 -3.01 -12.11 -7.07
CA GLU A 22 -2.71 -11.42 -5.81
C GLU A 22 -1.20 -11.27 -5.62
N GLN A 23 -0.71 -10.07 -5.87
CA GLN A 23 0.69 -9.71 -5.65
C GLN A 23 0.78 -8.23 -5.23
N PRO A 24 1.86 -7.84 -4.52
CA PRO A 24 2.09 -6.44 -4.21
C PRO A 24 2.13 -5.58 -5.48
N LEU A 25 1.76 -4.31 -5.37
CA LEU A 25 1.78 -3.36 -6.50
C LEU A 25 3.13 -3.31 -7.23
N TYR A 26 4.23 -3.50 -6.49
CA TYR A 26 5.57 -3.58 -7.08
C TYR A 26 5.72 -4.77 -8.06
N GLY A 27 5.04 -5.89 -7.83
CA GLY A 27 5.06 -7.03 -8.74
C GLY A 27 4.42 -6.70 -10.10
N TYR A 28 3.32 -5.94 -10.10
CA TYR A 28 2.72 -5.39 -11.33
C TYR A 28 3.68 -4.47 -12.08
N LEU A 29 4.32 -3.55 -11.35
CA LEU A 29 5.32 -2.67 -11.94
C LEU A 29 6.50 -3.45 -12.52
N ARG A 30 6.99 -4.46 -11.80
CA ARG A 30 8.06 -5.34 -12.28
C ARG A 30 7.65 -6.06 -13.56
N HIS A 31 6.48 -6.69 -13.58
CA HIS A 31 5.98 -7.42 -14.75
C HIS A 31 5.98 -6.55 -16.00
N ARG A 32 5.41 -5.33 -15.91
CA ARG A 32 5.35 -4.42 -17.05
C ARG A 32 6.70 -3.80 -17.38
N GLY A 33 7.49 -3.43 -16.37
CA GLY A 33 8.84 -2.90 -16.58
C GLY A 33 9.79 -3.87 -17.27
N GLU A 34 9.61 -5.19 -17.07
CA GLU A 34 10.44 -6.23 -17.70
C GLU A 34 9.91 -6.67 -19.08
N ARG A 35 8.59 -6.64 -19.31
CA ARG A 35 7.96 -7.18 -20.55
C ARG A 35 7.54 -6.11 -21.56
N GLU A 36 7.23 -4.92 -21.06
CA GLU A 36 6.68 -3.79 -21.81
C GLU A 36 7.54 -2.53 -21.54
N GLU A 37 8.87 -2.70 -21.51
CA GLU A 37 9.83 -1.70 -21.02
C GLU A 37 9.69 -0.33 -21.68
N ASN A 38 9.44 -0.31 -22.99
CA ASN A 38 9.37 0.90 -23.80
C ASN A 38 7.97 1.52 -23.84
N GLU A 39 6.95 0.84 -23.30
CA GLU A 39 5.59 1.35 -23.30
C GLU A 39 5.43 2.47 -22.26
N PRO A 40 4.63 3.51 -22.54
CA PRO A 40 4.34 4.57 -21.58
C PRO A 40 3.69 4.02 -20.30
N ALA A 41 4.31 4.29 -19.14
CA ALA A 41 3.70 4.07 -17.84
C ALA A 41 2.82 5.25 -17.44
N TYR A 42 3.37 6.46 -17.54
CA TYR A 42 2.61 7.69 -17.34
C TYR A 42 3.27 8.87 -18.07
N ILE A 43 2.49 9.92 -18.29
CA ILE A 43 2.95 11.17 -18.90
C ILE A 43 2.87 12.25 -17.82
N PHE A 44 3.99 12.94 -17.61
CA PHE A 44 4.06 14.08 -16.69
C PHE A 44 4.52 15.32 -17.46
N TYR A 45 3.60 16.27 -17.63
CA TYR A 45 3.74 17.37 -18.60
C TYR A 45 4.08 16.82 -20.00
N ASN A 46 5.18 17.27 -20.61
CA ASN A 46 5.64 16.82 -21.92
C ASN A 46 6.63 15.66 -21.85
N LYS A 47 6.78 15.02 -20.68
CA LYS A 47 7.70 13.90 -20.49
C LYS A 47 6.92 12.60 -20.39
N VAL A 48 7.15 11.70 -21.33
CA VAL A 48 6.71 10.31 -21.24
C VAL A 48 7.69 9.55 -20.37
N ILE A 49 7.17 8.87 -19.34
CA ILE A 49 7.93 7.93 -18.53
C ILE A 49 7.48 6.53 -18.93
N THR A 50 8.42 5.70 -19.41
CA THR A 50 8.13 4.31 -19.78
C THR A 50 8.13 3.40 -18.56
N TRP A 51 7.57 2.20 -18.69
CA TRP A 51 7.59 1.20 -17.61
C TRP A 51 9.01 0.83 -17.17
N GLY A 52 9.94 0.69 -18.12
CA GLY A 52 11.35 0.45 -17.83
C GLY A 52 12.00 1.56 -17.03
N THR A 53 11.79 2.80 -17.46
CA THR A 53 12.30 3.99 -16.75
C THR A 53 11.77 4.06 -15.33
N LEU A 54 10.47 3.81 -15.14
CA LEU A 54 9.87 3.79 -13.81
C LEU A 54 10.44 2.65 -12.95
N LEU A 55 10.62 1.45 -13.51
CA LEU A 55 11.20 0.32 -12.80
C LEU A 55 12.64 0.61 -12.34
N ASP A 56 13.48 1.20 -13.21
CA ASP A 56 14.84 1.63 -12.86
C ASP A 56 14.83 2.63 -11.70
N HIS A 57 13.99 3.67 -11.77
CA HIS A 57 13.87 4.65 -10.70
C HIS A 57 13.50 3.99 -9.36
N VAL A 58 12.54 3.06 -9.37
CA VAL A 58 12.16 2.32 -8.16
C VAL A 58 13.31 1.47 -7.63
N HIS A 59 14.07 0.79 -8.49
CA HIS A 59 15.21 -0.03 -8.07
C HIS A 59 16.34 0.82 -7.47
N ARG A 60 16.65 1.96 -8.09
CA ARG A 60 17.67 2.90 -7.59
C ARG A 60 17.29 3.47 -6.23
N PHE A 61 16.02 3.86 -6.07
CA PHE A 61 15.52 4.34 -4.79
C PHE A 61 15.52 3.24 -3.72
N ALA A 62 15.07 2.02 -4.07
CA ALA A 62 15.12 0.89 -3.16
C ALA A 62 16.55 0.56 -2.70
N ARG A 63 17.54 0.64 -3.61
CA ARG A 63 18.96 0.47 -3.25
C ARG A 63 19.40 1.52 -2.23
N TYR A 64 19.10 2.80 -2.47
CA TYR A 64 19.41 3.87 -1.54
C TYR A 64 18.80 3.65 -0.15
N LEU A 65 17.53 3.23 -0.08
CA LEU A 65 16.87 2.94 1.19
C LEU A 65 17.57 1.81 1.95
N ARG A 66 17.97 0.74 1.25
CA ARG A 66 18.74 -0.37 1.85
C ARG A 66 20.09 0.10 2.39
N GLU A 67 20.79 0.99 1.67
CA GLU A 67 22.05 1.59 2.14
C GLU A 67 21.86 2.47 3.38
N LYS A 68 20.69 3.11 3.54
CA LYS A 68 20.29 3.79 4.78
C LYS A 68 19.81 2.83 5.88
N GLY A 69 19.93 1.53 5.65
CA GLY A 69 19.56 0.49 6.59
C GLY A 69 18.05 0.30 6.71
N VAL A 70 17.25 0.67 5.72
CA VAL A 70 15.81 0.36 5.71
C VAL A 70 15.62 -1.11 5.35
N GLU A 71 14.97 -1.85 6.25
CA GLU A 71 14.72 -3.28 6.09
C GLU A 71 13.29 -3.61 6.56
N LYS A 72 12.70 -4.67 5.98
CA LYS A 72 11.37 -5.13 6.39
C LYS A 72 11.41 -5.55 7.86
N GLY A 73 10.49 -5.02 8.66
CA GLY A 73 10.37 -5.39 10.08
C GLY A 73 11.43 -4.76 10.99
N LYS A 74 12.29 -3.87 10.49
CA LYS A 74 13.33 -3.25 11.31
C LYS A 74 12.80 -2.24 12.33
N VAL A 75 11.69 -1.57 12.02
CA VAL A 75 11.12 -0.55 12.89
C VAL A 75 10.07 -1.21 13.78
N ALA A 76 10.26 -1.14 15.09
CA ALA A 76 9.29 -1.60 16.07
C ALA A 76 8.16 -0.56 16.26
N PRO A 77 6.95 -0.99 16.67
CA PRO A 77 5.84 -0.07 16.95
C PRO A 77 6.18 1.00 17.99
N SER A 78 6.94 0.63 19.04
CA SER A 78 7.39 1.56 20.08
C SER A 78 8.29 2.67 19.53
N GLU A 79 9.19 2.35 18.60
CA GLU A 79 10.07 3.33 17.97
C GLU A 79 9.27 4.36 17.17
N LEU A 80 8.20 3.93 16.49
CA LEU A 80 7.29 4.84 15.78
C LEU A 80 6.52 5.75 16.74
N ILE A 81 6.06 5.22 17.88
CA ILE A 81 5.38 6.01 18.90
C ILE A 81 6.33 7.07 19.47
N GLU A 82 7.56 6.70 19.84
CA GLU A 82 8.55 7.64 20.36
C GLU A 82 8.95 8.70 19.34
N TRP A 83 9.15 8.30 18.08
CA TRP A 83 9.39 9.26 17.01
C TRP A 83 8.20 10.23 16.85
N ALA A 84 6.97 9.71 16.83
CA ALA A 84 5.78 10.53 16.66
C ALA A 84 5.55 11.50 17.83
N LYS A 85 5.87 11.09 19.07
CA LYS A 85 5.80 11.98 20.25
C LYS A 85 6.70 13.21 20.10
N VAL A 86 7.86 13.06 19.47
CA VAL A 86 8.82 14.17 19.26
C VAL A 86 8.41 15.07 18.08
N HIS A 87 7.76 14.51 17.06
CA HIS A 87 7.47 15.20 15.80
C HIS A 87 6.01 15.65 15.63
N MET A 88 5.11 15.26 16.54
CA MET A 88 3.67 15.58 16.48
C MET A 88 3.20 16.22 17.78
N ALA A 89 2.12 17.01 17.69
CA ALA A 89 1.46 17.54 18.88
C ALA A 89 0.94 16.40 19.77
N ALA A 90 0.91 16.61 21.10
CA ALA A 90 0.55 15.61 22.10
C ALA A 90 -0.82 14.92 21.88
N PHE A 91 -1.75 15.56 21.19
CA PHE A 91 -3.06 14.99 20.88
C PHE A 91 -3.13 14.23 19.55
N LYS A 92 -2.08 14.32 18.70
CA LYS A 92 -2.05 13.73 17.36
C LYS A 92 -1.21 12.46 17.24
N TYR A 93 -0.25 12.25 18.16
CA TYR A 93 0.60 11.07 18.07
C TYR A 93 -0.21 9.80 18.46
N PRO A 94 0.06 8.65 17.83
CA PRO A 94 -0.59 7.39 18.16
C PRO A 94 -0.09 6.87 19.51
N ARG A 95 -1.00 6.40 20.36
CA ARG A 95 -0.63 5.77 21.65
C ARG A 95 -0.36 4.27 21.56
N TYR A 96 -0.86 3.65 20.51
CA TYR A 96 -0.72 2.22 20.24
C TYR A 96 -0.57 2.02 18.74
N ILE A 97 0.38 1.16 18.36
CA ILE A 97 0.64 0.75 16.99
C ILE A 97 0.83 -0.76 17.04
N GLU A 98 0.16 -1.46 16.13
CA GLU A 98 0.41 -2.88 15.87
C GLU A 98 0.51 -3.10 14.37
N PHE A 99 1.49 -3.89 13.95
CA PHE A 99 1.61 -4.31 12.57
C PHE A 99 0.84 -5.60 12.38
N ILE A 100 -0.08 -5.60 11.42
CA ILE A 100 -0.85 -6.77 11.01
C ILE A 100 -0.54 -7.08 9.55
N ASP A 101 -0.45 -8.36 9.21
CA ASP A 101 -0.21 -8.77 7.82
C ASP A 101 -1.44 -8.53 6.93
N GLU A 102 -2.64 -8.65 7.50
CA GLU A 102 -3.90 -8.48 6.78
C GLU A 102 -4.96 -7.80 7.65
N LEU A 103 -5.77 -6.94 7.04
CA LEU A 103 -6.92 -6.33 7.70
C LEU A 103 -8.07 -7.35 7.76
N PRO A 104 -8.58 -7.69 8.96
CA PRO A 104 -9.71 -8.60 9.06
C PRO A 104 -10.93 -7.95 8.39
N ALA A 105 -11.45 -8.59 7.35
CA ALA A 105 -12.55 -8.06 6.56
C ALA A 105 -13.68 -9.08 6.40
N THR A 106 -14.91 -8.58 6.25
CA THR A 106 -16.04 -9.40 5.79
C THR A 106 -15.81 -9.87 4.35
N PRO A 107 -16.55 -10.89 3.87
CA PRO A 107 -16.57 -11.24 2.44
C PRO A 107 -16.96 -10.08 1.51
N SER A 108 -17.60 -9.04 2.05
CA SER A 108 -17.94 -7.80 1.33
C SER A 108 -16.86 -6.70 1.42
N GLY A 109 -15.67 -6.99 1.97
CA GLY A 109 -14.54 -6.06 2.07
C GLY A 109 -14.62 -5.06 3.24
N LYS A 110 -15.66 -5.10 4.07
CA LYS A 110 -15.76 -4.21 5.25
C LYS A 110 -14.82 -4.66 6.36
N VAL A 111 -14.00 -3.74 6.88
CA VAL A 111 -13.08 -3.99 8.01
C VAL A 111 -13.85 -4.32 9.29
N LEU A 112 -13.50 -5.45 9.90
CA LEU A 112 -14.07 -5.97 11.14
C LEU A 112 -13.30 -5.40 12.35
N ARG A 113 -13.67 -4.18 12.77
CA ARG A 113 -13.05 -3.47 13.91
C ARG A 113 -13.02 -4.25 15.23
N LYS A 114 -13.88 -5.25 15.40
CA LYS A 114 -13.90 -6.10 16.60
C LYS A 114 -12.75 -7.10 16.63
N LEU A 115 -12.22 -7.49 15.48
CA LEU A 115 -11.14 -8.45 15.31
C LEU A 115 -9.78 -7.78 15.18
N LEU A 116 -9.74 -6.44 15.13
CA LEU A 116 -8.48 -5.71 15.17
C LEU A 116 -7.81 -5.92 16.53
N PRO A 117 -6.47 -6.03 16.57
CA PRO A 117 -5.73 -6.01 17.81
C PRO A 117 -6.08 -4.80 18.67
N ARG A 118 -6.15 -5.01 19.97
CA ARG A 118 -6.44 -3.98 20.96
C ARG A 118 -5.33 -4.01 22.00
N GLU A 119 -5.05 -2.83 22.55
CA GLU A 119 -4.23 -2.64 23.74
C GLU A 119 -4.69 -3.52 24.91
#